data_AF-A0A7G3G7J5-F1
#
_entry.id   AF-A0A7G3G7J5-F1
#
_cell.length_a   1.000
_cell.length_b   1.000
_cell.length_c   1.000
_cell.angle_alpha   90.00
_cell.angle_beta   90.00
_cell.angle_gamma   90.00
#
_symmetry.space_group_name_H-M   'P 1'
#
loop_
_entity.id
_entity.type
_entity.pdbx_description
1 polymer ?
#
loop_
_entity_poly.entity_id
_entity_poly.type
_entity_poly.pdbx_seq_one_letter_code
_entity_poly.pdbx_strand_id
1 'polypeptide(L)'
;MLGRLFLKLEFKKVDYAELYLWLGSLMKNNCKQRRQFLVMAAGLLAASVVPAWAAGVSGEVKALEGVAWRNDQPLKLGDPIMLGDHLRTGADSKLVVRLGGDVYLLRANGSLQLENKGLVLGSLRLLSGALLAVFAKSNKQIITPTVTAGIRGTGLYVEASEQSTYFCLCYGEVELMPMHQRSQQFRFKANHHKAHTLDAKGGVEKSPLRNHNDDELAILEALAGRKPHALVG
;
A
#
# COMPACT_ATOMS: atom_id res chain seq x y z
N MET A 1 -66.21 71.93 49.34
CA MET A 1 -65.13 72.14 50.33
C MET A 1 -64.28 70.89 50.40
N LEU A 2 -62.95 71.11 50.34
CA LEU A 2 -61.84 70.21 50.68
C LEU A 2 -61.60 68.95 49.83
N GLY A 3 -60.57 69.05 48.98
CA GLY A 3 -59.85 67.88 48.46
C GLY A 3 -58.79 67.37 49.44
N ARG A 4 -58.34 66.13 49.21
CA ARG A 4 -57.00 65.62 49.56
C ARG A 4 -56.69 64.43 48.66
N LEU A 5 -55.69 64.61 47.80
CA LEU A 5 -55.01 63.57 47.04
C LEU A 5 -53.66 63.34 47.73
N PHE A 6 -53.36 62.12 48.19
CA PHE A 6 -51.99 61.69 48.49
C PHE A 6 -51.83 60.20 48.20
N LEU A 7 -50.81 59.91 47.39
CA LEU A 7 -50.39 58.58 46.92
C LEU A 7 -50.05 57.63 48.06
N LYS A 8 -50.43 56.36 47.90
CA LYS A 8 -49.94 55.23 48.70
C LYS A 8 -48.96 54.42 47.83
N LEU A 9 -47.68 54.39 48.22
CA LEU A 9 -46.67 53.48 47.66
C LEU A 9 -46.91 52.08 48.24
N GLU A 10 -47.05 51.09 47.38
CA GLU A 10 -47.30 49.70 47.76
C GLU A 10 -46.07 48.84 47.42
N PHE A 11 -45.42 48.29 48.44
CA PHE A 11 -44.32 47.34 48.29
C PHE A 11 -44.89 45.96 47.91
N LYS A 12 -44.54 45.48 46.71
CA LYS A 12 -44.92 44.14 46.23
C LYS A 12 -44.12 43.07 47.00
N LYS A 13 -44.83 42.17 47.69
CA LYS A 13 -44.25 40.96 48.28
C LYS A 13 -43.69 40.06 47.18
N VAL A 14 -42.47 39.56 47.39
CA VAL A 14 -41.85 38.52 46.54
C VAL A 14 -42.51 37.18 46.86
N ASP A 15 -43.01 36.50 45.83
CA ASP A 15 -43.64 35.20 45.92
C ASP A 15 -42.58 34.09 45.86
N TYR A 16 -42.43 33.36 46.96
CA TYR A 16 -41.44 32.29 47.11
C TYR A 16 -41.83 31.01 46.34
N ALA A 17 -43.07 30.91 45.83
CA ALA A 17 -43.51 29.76 45.03
C ALA A 17 -42.88 29.73 43.63
N GLU A 18 -42.65 30.89 43.00
CA GLU A 18 -41.97 30.96 41.70
C GLU A 18 -40.48 30.58 41.78
N LEU A 19 -39.83 30.88 42.90
CA LEU A 19 -38.43 30.54 43.14
C LEU A 19 -38.20 29.01 43.22
N TYR A 20 -39.13 28.27 43.81
CA TYR A 20 -39.06 26.80 43.88
C TYR A 20 -39.32 26.12 42.53
N LEU A 21 -40.23 26.67 41.72
CA LEU A 21 -40.51 26.15 40.36
C LEU A 21 -39.33 26.40 39.41
N TRP A 22 -38.65 27.54 39.54
CA TRP A 22 -37.45 27.86 38.76
C TRP A 22 -36.26 26.95 39.12
N LEU A 23 -35.98 26.73 40.41
CA LEU A 23 -34.92 25.83 40.88
C LEU A 23 -35.16 24.37 40.48
N GLY A 24 -36.41 23.89 40.54
CA GLY A 24 -36.77 22.53 40.11
C GLY A 24 -36.61 22.28 38.60
N SER A 25 -36.82 23.29 37.77
CA SER A 25 -36.57 23.26 36.33
C SER A 25 -35.07 23.20 36.01
N LEU A 26 -34.25 23.99 36.73
CA LEU A 26 -32.80 24.03 36.57
C LEU A 26 -32.13 22.68 36.88
N MET A 27 -32.60 21.96 37.91
CA MET A 27 -32.05 20.66 38.30
C MET A 27 -32.45 19.50 37.35
N LYS A 28 -33.66 19.53 36.77
CA LYS A 28 -34.13 18.49 35.84
C LYS A 28 -33.43 18.55 34.48
N ASN A 29 -33.11 19.75 34.00
CA ASN A 29 -32.43 19.96 32.71
C ASN A 29 -30.98 19.44 32.74
N ASN A 30 -30.27 19.62 33.85
CA ASN A 30 -28.89 19.16 34.01
C ASN A 30 -28.75 17.62 34.03
N CYS A 31 -29.78 16.88 34.50
CA CYS A 31 -29.74 15.42 34.58
C CYS A 31 -30.00 14.75 33.21
N LYS A 32 -30.89 15.33 32.39
CA LYS A 32 -31.20 14.87 31.02
C LYS A 32 -30.03 15.12 30.07
N GLN A 33 -29.37 16.28 30.21
CA GLN A 33 -28.20 16.67 29.42
C GLN A 33 -26.95 15.84 29.78
N ARG A 34 -26.74 15.49 31.04
CA ARG A 34 -25.69 14.53 31.46
C ARG A 34 -25.89 13.12 30.90
N ARG A 35 -27.14 12.63 30.88
CA ARG A 35 -27.47 11.32 30.31
C ARG A 35 -27.30 11.28 28.79
N GLN A 36 -27.63 12.36 28.09
CA GLN A 36 -27.39 12.50 26.65
C GLN A 36 -25.89 12.63 26.32
N PHE A 37 -25.12 13.33 27.14
CA PHE A 37 -23.65 13.42 26.99
C PHE A 37 -22.97 12.05 27.14
N LEU A 38 -23.41 11.22 28.09
CA LEU A 38 -22.83 9.88 28.29
C LEU A 38 -23.20 8.91 27.16
N VAL A 39 -24.40 9.01 26.58
CA VAL A 39 -24.81 8.19 25.42
C VAL A 39 -24.07 8.63 24.13
N MET A 40 -23.81 9.92 23.95
CA MET A 40 -23.02 10.43 22.82
C MET A 40 -21.52 10.08 22.94
N ALA A 41 -20.96 10.05 24.16
CA ALA A 41 -19.58 9.63 24.40
C ALA A 41 -19.35 8.12 24.17
N ALA A 42 -20.36 7.29 24.43
CA ALA A 42 -20.29 5.85 24.16
C ALA A 42 -20.37 5.51 22.66
N GLY A 43 -21.10 6.31 21.86
CA GLY A 43 -21.18 6.13 20.40
C GLY A 43 -19.89 6.46 19.65
N LEU A 44 -19.09 7.42 20.15
CA LEU A 44 -17.82 7.82 19.54
C LEU A 44 -16.66 6.86 19.84
N LEU A 45 -16.73 6.08 20.92
CA LEU A 45 -15.72 5.06 21.24
C LEU A 45 -15.91 3.75 20.46
N ALA A 46 -17.12 3.48 19.95
CA ALA A 46 -17.41 2.30 19.15
C ALA A 46 -16.98 2.44 17.66
N ALA A 47 -16.65 3.65 17.20
CA ALA A 47 -16.33 3.93 15.80
C ALA A 47 -14.83 4.14 15.49
N SER A 48 -13.94 4.03 16.47
CA SER A 48 -12.52 4.41 16.29
C SER A 48 -11.51 3.26 16.30
N VAL A 49 -11.95 2.00 16.31
CA VAL A 49 -11.04 0.86 16.15
C VAL A 49 -11.11 0.36 14.72
N VAL A 50 -10.71 1.21 13.77
CA VAL A 50 -10.21 0.68 12.50
C VAL A 50 -8.94 -0.09 12.88
N PRO A 51 -8.93 -1.42 12.78
CA PRO A 51 -7.78 -2.16 13.26
C PRO A 51 -6.58 -1.75 12.40
N ALA A 52 -5.39 -1.63 13.01
CA ALA A 52 -4.21 -1.04 12.36
C ALA A 52 -3.84 -1.68 11.00
N TRP A 53 -4.27 -2.93 10.75
CA TRP A 53 -4.13 -3.55 9.43
C TRP A 53 -4.96 -2.85 8.34
N ALA A 54 -6.17 -2.38 8.63
CA ALA A 54 -7.02 -1.66 7.68
C ALA A 54 -6.50 -0.23 7.38
N ALA A 55 -5.75 0.37 8.30
CA ALA A 55 -5.00 1.60 8.07
C ALA A 55 -3.57 1.29 7.62
N GLY A 56 -3.41 0.64 6.46
CA GLY A 56 -2.06 0.28 5.98
C GLY A 56 -1.99 -0.82 4.93
N VAL A 57 -3.06 -1.61 4.71
CA VAL A 57 -3.11 -2.60 3.61
C VAL A 57 -2.77 -1.90 2.31
N SER A 58 -1.58 -2.19 1.81
CA SER A 58 -1.08 -1.64 0.55
C SER A 58 -1.38 -2.58 -0.62
N GLY A 59 -1.71 -3.84 -0.32
CA GLY A 59 -1.87 -4.92 -1.28
C GLY A 59 -2.42 -6.21 -0.69
N GLU A 60 -2.51 -7.24 -1.53
CA GLU A 60 -3.04 -8.56 -1.18
C GLU A 60 -2.41 -9.67 -2.03
N VAL A 61 -2.43 -10.90 -1.51
CA VAL A 61 -2.10 -12.12 -2.27
C VAL A 61 -3.21 -12.42 -3.26
N LYS A 62 -2.88 -12.47 -4.56
CA LYS A 62 -3.80 -12.78 -5.66
C LYS A 62 -3.75 -14.23 -6.12
N ALA A 63 -2.63 -14.90 -5.95
CA ALA A 63 -2.47 -16.33 -6.20
C ALA A 63 -1.28 -16.88 -5.41
N LEU A 64 -1.37 -18.15 -5.03
CA LEU A 64 -0.30 -18.88 -4.36
C LEU A 64 -0.32 -20.33 -4.83
N GLU A 65 0.81 -20.79 -5.34
CA GLU A 65 1.10 -22.19 -5.64
C GLU A 65 2.29 -22.62 -4.75
N GLY A 66 2.19 -23.77 -4.08
CA GLY A 66 3.20 -24.23 -3.13
C GLY A 66 3.14 -23.44 -1.82
N VAL A 67 4.31 -22.98 -1.33
CA VAL A 67 4.46 -22.30 -0.03
C VAL A 67 5.13 -20.95 -0.18
N ALA A 68 4.64 -19.98 0.59
CA ALA A 68 5.22 -18.65 0.68
C ALA A 68 5.10 -18.10 2.09
N TRP A 69 5.98 -17.16 2.42
CA TRP A 69 6.03 -16.49 3.71
C TRP A 69 6.13 -14.98 3.55
N ARG A 70 5.57 -14.26 4.52
CA ARG A 70 5.76 -12.83 4.76
C ARG A 70 6.31 -12.67 6.17
N ASN A 71 7.52 -12.14 6.31
CA ASN A 71 8.16 -11.94 7.62
C ASN A 71 8.11 -13.24 8.47
N ASP A 72 8.51 -14.35 7.85
CA ASP A 72 8.49 -15.72 8.40
C ASP A 72 7.11 -16.32 8.74
N GLN A 73 6.02 -15.58 8.51
CA GLN A 73 4.66 -16.09 8.65
C GLN A 73 4.16 -16.67 7.32
N PRO A 74 3.54 -17.86 7.31
CA PRO A 74 3.01 -18.44 6.08
C PRO A 74 1.89 -17.56 5.51
N LEU A 75 1.90 -17.40 4.19
CA LEU A 75 0.86 -16.69 3.44
C LEU A 75 -0.19 -17.65 2.89
N LYS A 76 -1.41 -17.14 2.72
CA LYS A 76 -2.49 -17.75 1.94
C LYS A 76 -3.12 -16.74 1.00
N LEU A 77 -3.95 -17.22 0.09
CA LEU A 77 -4.73 -16.38 -0.82
C LEU A 77 -5.52 -15.32 -0.04
N GLY A 78 -5.49 -14.07 -0.50
CA GLY A 78 -6.18 -12.94 0.11
C GLY A 78 -5.50 -12.33 1.33
N ASP A 79 -4.38 -12.90 1.80
CA ASP A 79 -3.63 -12.28 2.91
C ASP A 79 -3.14 -10.88 2.51
N PRO A 80 -3.17 -9.91 3.45
CA PRO A 80 -2.74 -8.55 3.17
C PRO A 80 -1.23 -8.47 2.98
N ILE A 81 -0.78 -7.58 2.10
CA ILE A 81 0.63 -7.25 1.89
C ILE A 81 0.85 -5.78 2.23
N MET A 82 1.91 -5.52 2.99
CA MET A 82 2.29 -4.23 3.51
C MET A 82 3.61 -3.79 2.89
N LEU A 83 3.82 -2.48 2.86
CA LEU A 83 5.16 -1.95 2.64
C LEU A 83 6.07 -2.33 3.83
N GLY A 84 7.34 -2.60 3.55
CA GLY A 84 8.32 -3.12 4.50
C GLY A 84 8.36 -4.64 4.59
N ASP A 85 7.41 -5.35 3.99
CA ASP A 85 7.37 -6.82 4.05
C ASP A 85 8.54 -7.47 3.31
N HIS A 86 9.02 -8.58 3.91
CA HIS A 86 9.89 -9.53 3.25
C HIS A 86 9.09 -10.76 2.82
N LEU A 87 8.94 -10.91 1.50
CA LEU A 87 8.24 -12.01 0.86
C LEU A 87 9.23 -13.09 0.43
N ARG A 88 8.91 -14.35 0.73
CA ARG A 88 9.71 -15.53 0.37
C ARG A 88 8.84 -16.61 -0.23
N THR A 89 9.38 -17.37 -1.18
CA THR A 89 8.74 -18.57 -1.76
C THR A 89 9.63 -19.80 -1.61
N GLY A 90 9.02 -20.96 -1.44
CA GLY A 90 9.74 -22.23 -1.35
C GLY A 90 10.22 -22.75 -2.71
N ALA A 91 10.76 -23.96 -2.71
CA ALA A 91 10.93 -24.74 -3.93
C ALA A 91 9.56 -24.97 -4.59
N ASP A 92 9.54 -25.05 -5.93
CA ASP A 92 8.34 -25.30 -6.74
C ASP A 92 7.12 -24.42 -6.39
N SER A 93 7.39 -23.19 -5.92
CA SER A 93 6.36 -22.28 -5.42
C SER A 93 6.27 -21.01 -6.27
N LYS A 94 5.08 -20.39 -6.31
CA LYS A 94 4.84 -19.11 -6.96
C LYS A 94 3.90 -18.27 -6.09
N LEU A 95 4.22 -16.99 -5.94
CA LEU A 95 3.41 -16.03 -5.21
C LEU A 95 3.08 -14.86 -6.13
N VAL A 96 1.79 -14.58 -6.30
CA VAL A 96 1.31 -13.37 -7.00
C VAL A 96 0.73 -12.40 -5.98
N VAL A 97 1.27 -11.19 -5.93
CA VAL A 97 0.79 -10.11 -5.06
C VAL A 97 0.43 -8.88 -5.88
N ARG A 98 -0.64 -8.21 -5.50
CA ARG A 98 -1.00 -6.88 -6.01
C ARG A 98 -0.70 -5.86 -4.92
N LEU A 99 -0.01 -4.78 -5.26
CA LEU A 99 0.43 -3.76 -4.30
C LEU A 99 0.41 -2.38 -4.97
N GLY A 100 -0.40 -1.44 -4.47
CA GLY A 100 -0.36 -0.04 -4.94
C GLY A 100 -0.53 0.16 -6.46
N GLY A 101 -1.28 -0.72 -7.13
CA GLY A 101 -1.49 -0.70 -8.59
C GLY A 101 -0.45 -1.48 -9.41
N ASP A 102 0.59 -1.99 -8.76
CA ASP A 102 1.53 -2.94 -9.36
C ASP A 102 1.08 -4.38 -9.10
N VAL A 103 1.59 -5.31 -9.89
CA VAL A 103 1.44 -6.75 -9.65
C VAL A 103 2.78 -7.45 -9.85
N TYR A 104 3.12 -8.34 -8.93
CA TYR A 104 4.37 -9.08 -8.91
C TYR A 104 4.09 -10.58 -8.83
N LEU A 105 4.76 -11.36 -9.67
CA LEU A 105 4.85 -12.82 -9.60
C LEU A 105 6.28 -13.17 -9.17
N LEU A 106 6.42 -13.59 -7.91
CA LEU A 106 7.66 -14.11 -7.35
C LEU A 106 7.71 -15.63 -7.58
N ARG A 107 8.73 -16.11 -8.30
CA ARG A 107 8.94 -17.54 -8.61
C ARG A 107 9.62 -18.27 -7.44
N ALA A 108 9.88 -19.56 -7.63
CA ALA A 108 10.49 -20.44 -6.63
C ALA A 108 11.83 -19.91 -6.09
N ASN A 109 12.11 -20.22 -4.83
CA ASN A 109 13.31 -19.79 -4.10
C ASN A 109 13.54 -18.26 -4.14
N GLY A 110 12.44 -17.52 -4.23
CA GLY A 110 12.40 -16.08 -4.32
C GLY A 110 12.52 -15.43 -2.95
N SER A 111 13.23 -14.31 -2.90
CA SER A 111 13.38 -13.49 -1.69
C SER A 111 13.30 -12.02 -2.08
N LEU A 112 12.18 -11.37 -1.74
CA LEU A 112 11.81 -10.04 -2.19
C LEU A 112 11.46 -9.15 -0.99
N GLN A 113 12.17 -8.04 -0.81
CA GLN A 113 11.83 -7.03 0.19
C GLN A 113 11.14 -5.84 -0.49
N LEU A 114 10.01 -5.42 0.10
CA LEU A 114 9.20 -4.30 -0.38
C LEU A 114 9.58 -3.03 0.37
N GLU A 115 10.66 -2.37 -0.03
CA GLU A 115 11.18 -1.19 0.66
C GLU A 115 10.30 0.05 0.43
N ASN A 116 9.93 0.72 1.53
CA ASN A 116 9.14 1.94 1.49
C ASN A 116 10.01 3.19 1.38
N LYS A 117 9.44 4.21 0.74
CA LYS A 117 9.92 5.59 0.79
C LYS A 117 8.80 6.45 1.38
N GLY A 118 8.77 6.57 2.71
CA GLY A 118 7.65 7.16 3.43
C GLY A 118 6.42 6.25 3.36
N LEU A 119 5.31 6.76 2.80
CA LEU A 119 4.03 6.04 2.70
C LEU A 119 3.83 5.29 1.36
N VAL A 120 4.83 5.28 0.48
CA VAL A 120 4.74 4.62 -0.85
C VAL A 120 5.86 3.60 -1.03
N LEU A 121 5.65 2.64 -1.94
CA LEU A 121 6.72 1.73 -2.36
C LEU A 121 7.81 2.51 -3.10
N GLY A 122 9.04 2.45 -2.58
CA GLY A 122 10.20 3.08 -3.19
C GLY A 122 10.99 2.10 -4.05
N SER A 123 11.33 0.95 -3.48
CA SER A 123 12.22 -0.05 -4.09
C SER A 123 11.73 -1.47 -3.83
N LEU A 124 12.08 -2.35 -4.76
CA LEU A 124 11.92 -3.79 -4.66
C LEU A 124 13.31 -4.40 -4.60
N ARG A 125 13.73 -4.92 -3.44
CA ARG A 125 15.02 -5.60 -3.32
C ARG A 125 14.83 -7.10 -3.53
N LEU A 126 15.16 -7.58 -4.72
CA LEU A 126 15.15 -9.00 -5.07
C LEU A 126 16.52 -9.60 -4.74
N LEU A 127 16.60 -10.31 -3.61
CA LEU A 127 17.84 -10.92 -3.12
C LEU A 127 18.19 -12.20 -3.87
N SER A 128 17.19 -12.99 -4.25
CA SER A 128 17.35 -14.24 -5.00
C SER A 128 16.08 -14.62 -5.75
N GLY A 129 16.23 -15.53 -6.71
CA GLY A 129 15.11 -16.09 -7.47
C GLY A 129 14.70 -15.20 -8.64
N ALA A 130 13.43 -15.24 -9.01
CA ALA A 130 12.94 -14.53 -10.18
C ALA A 130 11.62 -13.82 -9.93
N LEU A 131 11.42 -12.70 -10.63
CA LEU A 131 10.28 -11.79 -10.47
C LEU A 131 9.78 -11.35 -11.85
N LEU A 132 8.51 -11.63 -12.16
CA LEU A 132 7.79 -10.94 -13.22
C LEU A 132 6.98 -9.80 -12.58
N ALA A 133 7.11 -8.58 -13.09
CA ALA A 133 6.44 -7.43 -12.52
C ALA A 133 5.85 -6.51 -13.59
N VAL A 134 4.63 -6.02 -13.33
CA VAL A 134 3.97 -4.97 -14.11
C VAL A 134 3.74 -3.76 -13.23
N PHE A 135 4.36 -2.65 -13.61
CA PHE A 135 4.40 -1.45 -12.78
C PHE A 135 3.39 -0.42 -13.26
N ALA A 136 2.63 0.16 -12.33
CA ALA A 136 1.94 1.41 -12.55
C ALA A 136 2.94 2.53 -12.85
N LYS A 137 2.45 3.61 -13.46
CA LYS A 137 3.30 4.74 -13.86
C LYS A 137 3.73 5.58 -12.66
N SER A 138 4.82 5.16 -12.02
CA SER A 138 5.56 5.94 -11.02
C SER A 138 7.03 5.57 -11.06
N ASN A 139 7.89 6.39 -10.45
CA ASN A 139 9.31 6.07 -10.33
C ASN A 139 9.50 5.00 -9.28
N LYS A 140 10.09 3.87 -9.66
CA LYS A 140 10.45 2.76 -8.75
C LYS A 140 11.83 2.24 -9.11
N GLN A 141 12.40 1.47 -8.20
CA GLN A 141 13.65 0.76 -8.42
C GLN A 141 13.48 -0.73 -8.12
N ILE A 142 14.12 -1.57 -8.93
CA ILE A 142 14.45 -2.95 -8.55
C ILE A 142 15.93 -2.99 -8.20
N ILE A 143 16.26 -3.55 -7.05
CA ILE A 143 17.62 -3.70 -6.57
C ILE A 143 17.91 -5.19 -6.46
N THR A 144 18.98 -5.63 -7.10
CA THR A 144 19.53 -7.00 -7.00
C THR A 144 20.95 -6.92 -6.44
N PRO A 145 21.62 -8.04 -6.14
CA PRO A 145 23.02 -8.02 -5.76
C PRO A 145 23.95 -7.32 -6.78
N THR A 146 23.63 -7.41 -8.08
CA THR A 146 24.52 -6.97 -9.16
C THR A 146 24.08 -5.69 -9.87
N VAL A 147 22.79 -5.34 -9.85
CA VAL A 147 22.26 -4.16 -10.56
C VAL A 147 21.14 -3.45 -9.80
N THR A 148 21.11 -2.12 -9.92
CA THR A 148 19.90 -1.32 -9.65
C THR A 148 19.26 -0.92 -10.97
N ALA A 149 17.99 -1.27 -11.13
CA ALA A 149 17.16 -0.94 -12.27
C ALA A 149 16.13 0.13 -11.90
N GLY A 150 16.26 1.34 -12.45
CA GLY A 150 15.25 2.38 -12.41
C GLY A 150 14.19 2.15 -13.48
N ILE A 151 12.92 2.23 -13.09
CA ILE A 151 11.77 1.93 -13.96
C ILE A 151 10.66 2.96 -13.79
N ARG A 152 9.84 3.13 -14.84
CA ARG A 152 8.66 4.00 -14.84
C ARG A 152 7.55 3.45 -15.73
N GLY A 153 6.60 2.72 -15.14
CA GLY A 153 5.47 2.16 -15.87
C GLY A 153 5.90 1.09 -16.89
N THR A 154 6.55 0.05 -16.40
CA THR A 154 7.30 -0.94 -17.18
C THR A 154 6.76 -2.34 -16.93
N GLY A 155 6.85 -3.23 -17.92
CA GLY A 155 6.72 -4.69 -17.72
C GLY A 155 8.10 -5.30 -17.78
N LEU A 156 8.52 -5.96 -16.70
CA LEU A 156 9.91 -6.44 -16.56
C LEU A 156 9.93 -7.79 -15.86
N TYR A 157 10.70 -8.71 -16.44
CA TYR A 157 11.10 -9.95 -15.77
C TYR A 157 12.56 -9.86 -15.34
N VAL A 158 12.88 -10.32 -14.14
CA VAL A 158 14.22 -10.28 -13.54
C VAL A 158 14.54 -11.59 -12.86
N GLU A 159 15.76 -12.10 -13.03
CA GLU A 159 16.32 -13.20 -12.23
C GLU A 159 17.58 -12.71 -11.54
N ALA A 160 17.65 -12.88 -10.22
CA ALA A 160 18.74 -12.36 -9.40
C ALA A 160 19.55 -13.49 -8.78
N SER A 161 20.87 -13.33 -8.85
CA SER A 161 21.87 -14.12 -8.14
C SER A 161 23.03 -13.22 -7.73
N GLU A 162 23.91 -13.72 -6.87
CA GLU A 162 25.15 -13.04 -6.49
C GLU A 162 26.09 -12.80 -7.69
N GLN A 163 26.02 -13.64 -8.72
CA GLN A 163 26.96 -13.60 -9.85
C GLN A 163 26.44 -12.78 -11.03
N SER A 164 25.12 -12.72 -11.20
CA SER A 164 24.50 -12.04 -12.33
C SER A 164 23.04 -11.70 -12.08
N THR A 165 22.55 -10.73 -12.85
CA THR A 165 21.13 -10.44 -13.02
C THR A 165 20.74 -10.59 -14.48
N TYR A 166 19.80 -11.47 -14.76
CA TYR A 166 19.10 -11.49 -16.05
C TYR A 166 17.90 -10.56 -15.98
N PHE A 167 17.65 -9.79 -17.03
CA PHE A 167 16.39 -9.08 -17.19
C PHE A 167 15.83 -9.25 -18.59
N CYS A 168 14.50 -9.28 -18.70
CA CYS A 168 13.75 -9.14 -19.94
C CYS A 168 12.77 -7.98 -19.81
N LEU A 169 13.03 -6.90 -20.55
CA LEU A 169 12.14 -5.75 -20.65
C LEU A 169 10.99 -6.09 -21.61
N CYS A 170 9.84 -6.48 -21.05
CA CYS A 170 8.67 -6.84 -21.84
C CYS A 170 8.14 -5.64 -22.63
N TYR A 171 8.03 -4.48 -21.97
CA TYR A 171 7.70 -3.21 -22.60
C TYR A 171 8.15 -2.04 -21.69
N GLY A 172 8.23 -0.84 -22.26
CA GLY A 172 8.55 0.39 -21.54
C GLY A 172 10.05 0.67 -21.57
N GLU A 173 10.55 1.26 -20.48
CA GLU A 173 11.93 1.72 -20.37
C GLU A 173 12.52 1.29 -19.02
N VAL A 174 13.83 1.03 -19.04
CA VAL A 174 14.62 0.74 -17.84
C VAL A 174 15.99 1.38 -17.94
N GLU A 175 16.46 1.91 -16.82
CA GLU A 175 17.83 2.40 -16.63
C GLU A 175 18.56 1.50 -15.64
N LEU A 176 19.68 0.92 -16.04
CA LEU A 176 20.45 -0.03 -15.26
C LEU A 176 21.77 0.58 -14.83
N MET A 177 22.06 0.44 -13.55
CA MET A 177 23.32 0.86 -12.94
C MET A 177 23.94 -0.35 -12.22
N PRO A 178 25.07 -0.88 -12.71
CA PRO A 178 25.78 -1.97 -12.03
C PRO A 178 26.20 -1.56 -10.61
N MET A 179 26.07 -2.48 -9.65
CA MET A 179 26.35 -2.19 -8.25
C MET A 179 27.81 -1.86 -7.96
N HIS A 180 28.73 -2.52 -8.65
CA HIS A 180 30.17 -2.35 -8.46
C HIS A 180 30.82 -1.39 -9.48
N GLN A 181 30.05 -0.83 -10.42
CA GLN A 181 30.52 0.12 -11.44
C GLN A 181 29.50 1.23 -11.67
N ARG A 182 29.20 2.00 -10.62
CA ARG A 182 28.12 3.01 -10.63
C ARG A 182 28.32 4.18 -11.61
N SER A 183 29.52 4.34 -12.16
CA SER A 183 29.78 5.30 -13.25
C SER A 183 29.21 4.85 -14.58
N GLN A 184 28.89 3.56 -14.73
CA GLN A 184 28.23 3.02 -15.92
C GLN A 184 26.72 3.03 -15.75
N GLN A 185 26.03 3.44 -16.83
CA GLN A 185 24.59 3.43 -16.92
C GLN A 185 24.18 2.92 -18.29
N PHE A 186 23.22 1.99 -18.32
CA PHE A 186 22.65 1.45 -19.54
C PHE A 186 21.16 1.79 -19.58
N ARG A 187 20.68 2.31 -20.71
CA ARG A 187 19.25 2.56 -20.92
C ARG A 187 18.73 1.63 -22.00
N PHE A 188 17.62 0.96 -21.70
CA PHE A 188 16.93 0.11 -22.65
C PHE A 188 15.47 0.53 -22.78
N LYS A 189 14.97 0.43 -24.01
CA LYS A 189 13.57 0.63 -24.36
C LYS A 189 13.08 -0.56 -25.18
N ALA A 190 11.88 -1.02 -24.92
CA ALA A 190 11.24 -2.10 -25.67
C ALA A 190 9.74 -1.86 -25.78
N ASN A 191 9.16 -2.35 -26.88
CA ASN A 191 7.70 -2.47 -27.02
C ASN A 191 7.25 -3.94 -26.91
N HIS A 192 8.19 -4.88 -27.09
CA HIS A 192 8.04 -6.31 -26.90
C HIS A 192 9.42 -6.89 -26.62
N HIS A 193 9.54 -7.73 -25.58
CA HIS A 193 10.73 -8.43 -25.06
C HIS A 193 12.11 -8.00 -25.56
N LYS A 194 12.89 -7.37 -24.67
CA LYS A 194 14.32 -7.12 -24.87
C LYS A 194 15.11 -7.57 -23.65
N ALA A 195 15.90 -8.63 -23.80
CA ALA A 195 16.61 -9.26 -22.70
C ALA A 195 18.13 -9.10 -22.75
N HIS A 196 18.74 -8.97 -21.57
CA HIS A 196 20.19 -8.97 -21.36
C HIS A 196 20.53 -9.59 -20.00
N THR A 197 21.77 -10.02 -19.85
CA THR A 197 22.36 -10.47 -18.59
C THR A 197 23.45 -9.48 -18.18
N LEU A 198 23.47 -9.11 -16.90
CA LEU A 198 24.53 -8.32 -16.28
C LEU A 198 25.28 -9.19 -15.29
N ASP A 199 26.61 -9.27 -15.43
CA ASP A 199 27.45 -9.93 -14.43
C ASP A 199 27.78 -9.00 -13.26
N ALA A 200 28.30 -9.56 -12.17
CA ALA A 200 28.74 -8.80 -11.00
C ALA A 200 29.89 -7.81 -11.29
N LYS A 201 30.59 -7.96 -12.41
CA LYS A 201 31.66 -7.07 -12.87
C LYS A 201 31.12 -5.94 -13.75
N GLY A 202 29.81 -5.83 -13.96
CA GLY A 202 29.19 -4.79 -14.77
C GLY A 202 29.20 -5.05 -16.28
N GLY A 203 29.65 -6.24 -16.72
CA GLY A 203 29.52 -6.66 -18.11
C GLY A 203 28.05 -6.85 -18.47
N VAL A 204 27.63 -6.35 -19.64
CA VAL A 204 26.25 -6.47 -20.13
C VAL A 204 26.26 -7.17 -21.48
N GLU A 205 25.50 -8.26 -21.58
CA GLU A 205 25.39 -9.05 -22.79
C GLU A 205 23.93 -9.27 -23.20
N LYS A 206 23.64 -9.26 -24.50
CA LYS A 206 22.31 -9.58 -25.00
C LYS A 206 21.97 -11.03 -24.67
N SER A 207 20.72 -11.27 -24.29
CA SER A 207 20.23 -12.61 -23.95
C SER A 207 18.92 -12.93 -24.67
N PRO A 208 18.59 -14.21 -24.87
CA PRO A 208 17.27 -14.60 -25.38
C PRO A 208 16.19 -14.39 -24.32
N LEU A 209 14.93 -14.34 -24.76
CA LEU A 209 13.78 -14.48 -23.85
C LEU A 209 13.84 -15.86 -23.18
N ARG A 210 13.66 -15.91 -21.86
CA ARG A 210 13.55 -17.15 -21.10
C ARG A 210 12.63 -16.99 -19.90
N ASN A 211 12.08 -18.12 -19.46
CA ASN A 211 11.43 -18.28 -18.16
C ASN A 211 10.20 -17.37 -17.89
N HIS A 212 9.66 -16.72 -18.93
CA HIS A 212 8.30 -16.17 -18.93
C HIS A 212 7.75 -16.07 -20.36
N ASN A 213 6.44 -15.84 -20.48
CA ASN A 213 5.76 -15.62 -21.76
C ASN A 213 4.76 -14.44 -21.70
N ASP A 214 4.06 -14.19 -22.81
CA ASP A 214 3.07 -13.12 -22.91
C ASP A 214 1.79 -13.40 -22.12
N ASP A 215 1.42 -14.67 -21.92
CA ASP A 215 0.22 -15.04 -21.15
C ASP A 215 0.37 -14.66 -19.66
N GLU A 216 1.52 -14.98 -19.06
CA GLU A 216 1.82 -14.58 -17.68
C GLU A 216 1.79 -13.06 -17.52
N LEU A 217 2.35 -12.33 -18.50
CA LEU A 217 2.31 -10.87 -18.50
C LEU A 217 0.88 -10.34 -18.61
N ALA A 218 0.06 -10.93 -19.49
CA ALA A 218 -1.34 -10.55 -19.67
C ALA A 218 -2.18 -10.80 -18.41
N ILE A 219 -1.95 -11.92 -17.72
CA ILE A 219 -2.60 -12.23 -16.44
C ILE A 219 -2.24 -11.16 -15.39
N LEU A 220 -0.97 -10.80 -15.29
CA LEU A 220 -0.51 -9.78 -14.35
C LEU A 220 -1.14 -8.40 -14.64
N GLU A 221 -1.21 -8.01 -15.92
CA GLU A 221 -1.89 -6.77 -16.32
C GLU A 221 -3.38 -6.77 -15.98
N ALA A 222 -4.07 -7.90 -16.23
CA ALA A 222 -5.47 -8.06 -15.87
C ALA A 222 -5.69 -7.95 -14.35
N LEU A 223 -4.83 -8.57 -13.54
CA LEU A 223 -4.86 -8.43 -12.07
C LEU A 223 -4.60 -7.00 -11.61
N ALA A 224 -3.85 -6.22 -12.39
CA ALA A 224 -3.62 -4.81 -12.15
C ALA A 224 -4.80 -3.91 -12.58
N GLY A 225 -5.80 -4.48 -13.25
CA GLY A 225 -6.94 -3.76 -13.82
C GLY A 225 -6.61 -3.05 -15.14
N ARG A 226 -5.60 -3.51 -15.88
CA ARG A 226 -5.15 -2.93 -17.16
C ARG A 226 -5.39 -3.89 -18.31
N LYS A 227 -5.44 -3.35 -19.53
CA LYS A 227 -5.42 -4.15 -20.75
C LYS A 227 -3.98 -4.62 -21.02
N PRO A 228 -3.75 -5.88 -21.41
CA PRO A 228 -2.43 -6.37 -21.74
C PRO A 228 -1.77 -5.53 -22.84
N HIS A 229 -0.53 -5.10 -22.62
CA HIS A 229 0.24 -4.39 -23.64
C HIS A 229 0.58 -5.27 -24.86
N ALA A 230 0.59 -6.60 -24.70
CA ALA A 230 1.04 -7.57 -25.70
C ALA A 230 -0.09 -8.21 -26.55
N LEU A 231 -1.30 -7.66 -26.56
CA LEU A 231 -2.37 -8.10 -27.49
C LEU A 231 -2.61 -7.13 -28.66
N VAL A 232 -1.71 -6.15 -28.86
CA VAL A 232 -1.74 -5.25 -30.01
C VAL A 232 -0.57 -5.62 -30.93
N GLY A 233 -0.73 -6.75 -31.61
CA GLY A 233 0.00 -7.08 -32.83
C GLY A 233 -0.78 -6.57 -34.05
#